data_AF-A0A1M7QAU2-F1
#
_entry.id   AF-A0A1M7QAU2-F1
#
_cell.length_a   1.000
_cell.length_b   1.000
_cell.length_c   1.000
_cell.angle_alpha   90.00
_cell.angle_beta   90.00
_cell.angle_gamma   90.00
#
_symmetry.space_group_name_H-M   'P 1'
#
loop_
_entity.id
_entity.type
_entity.pdbx_description
1 polymer ?
#
loop_
_entity_poly.entity_id
_entity_poly.type
_entity_poly.pdbx_seq_one_letter_code
_entity_poly.pdbx_strand_id
1 'polypeptide(L)'
;MTLSLPTSLPTPAVPNSLTAHEHIGFELGWDYGHYAVTPPAPYANEPSPLRNGWLSGQAAFGSRTLQPTPPVRKWLQLRLHAWLRGRSVELVQVTPHYLQQIDVSHCPITRLALSSDTTEGMDSTIASIDRVRSDAGYAAGNLAVMSAKANHAKAAHGYRDALQFVKLIEGGPLGGLNGLTAEQWSRVAVLCSFVEPLTHEEASALPLLVLPPNRLRLFNPVQALQAFISQQLTAPGWSHRMTRLEDLLPGKLLRRAFQTFFHALLPRVLEAGRNSTPQALRWAIEDAWRQPLVQQRWTLFARQLTAAQCEALVQRASARQLGTVRIECVSDEQATDGWDIDSRGYVPHAVLMRRTAGGVPRRLRPDAFPPAGEPRQASLPLQ
;
A
#
# COMPACT_ATOMS: atom_id res chain seq x y z
N MET A 1 -68.34 35.00 -22.89
CA MET A 1 -67.31 35.04 -21.84
C MET A 1 -66.84 33.61 -21.58
N THR A 2 -65.81 33.19 -22.29
CA THR A 2 -65.16 31.87 -22.14
C THR A 2 -64.03 32.01 -21.12
N LEU A 3 -64.17 31.38 -19.96
CA LEU A 3 -63.15 31.33 -18.91
C LEU A 3 -62.18 30.18 -19.22
N SER A 4 -60.94 30.55 -19.57
CA SER A 4 -59.81 29.64 -19.73
C SER A 4 -59.27 29.17 -18.37
N LEU A 5 -59.08 27.86 -18.23
CA LEU A 5 -58.41 27.21 -17.09
C LEU A 5 -56.93 27.62 -16.98
N PRO A 6 -56.36 27.72 -15.77
CA PRO A 6 -54.97 28.12 -15.59
C PRO A 6 -53.99 26.99 -15.93
N THR A 7 -52.93 27.45 -16.59
CA THR A 7 -51.68 26.81 -16.98
C THR A 7 -51.09 25.90 -15.89
N SER A 8 -50.73 24.69 -16.27
CA SER A 8 -49.96 23.72 -15.49
C SER A 8 -48.67 24.33 -14.92
N LEU A 9 -48.45 24.15 -13.62
CA LEU A 9 -47.18 24.46 -12.95
C LEU A 9 -46.03 23.66 -13.61
N PRO A 10 -44.84 24.27 -13.81
CA PRO A 10 -43.69 23.57 -14.37
C PRO A 10 -43.23 22.49 -13.39
N THR A 11 -43.20 21.25 -13.89
CA THR A 11 -42.57 20.11 -13.22
C THR A 11 -41.09 20.44 -12.99
N PRO A 12 -40.53 20.32 -11.78
CA PRO A 12 -39.11 20.54 -11.58
C PRO A 12 -38.33 19.53 -12.42
N ALA A 13 -37.49 20.02 -13.32
CA ALA A 13 -36.59 19.19 -14.10
C ALA A 13 -35.67 18.44 -13.14
N VAL A 14 -35.86 17.12 -13.00
CA VAL A 14 -34.93 16.26 -12.29
C VAL A 14 -33.60 16.34 -13.05
N PRO A 15 -32.50 16.77 -12.42
CA PRO A 15 -31.21 16.81 -13.10
C PRO A 15 -30.83 15.38 -13.51
N ASN A 16 -30.83 15.11 -14.82
CA ASN A 16 -30.57 13.80 -15.43
C ASN A 16 -29.09 13.37 -15.37
N SER A 17 -28.31 13.96 -14.47
CA SER A 17 -26.87 13.79 -14.40
C SER A 17 -26.45 13.54 -12.96
N LEU A 18 -25.90 12.34 -12.70
CA LEU A 18 -25.30 12.01 -11.41
C LEU A 18 -23.89 12.60 -11.36
N THR A 19 -23.50 13.12 -10.21
CA THR A 19 -22.09 13.41 -9.94
C THR A 19 -21.29 12.11 -9.93
N ALA A 20 -19.99 12.16 -10.24
CA ALA A 20 -19.10 11.01 -10.11
C ALA A 20 -19.15 10.38 -8.71
N HIS A 21 -19.28 11.21 -7.67
CA HIS A 21 -19.39 10.76 -6.29
C HIS A 21 -20.67 9.96 -6.01
N GLU A 22 -21.82 10.40 -6.54
CA GLU A 22 -23.08 9.65 -6.41
C GLU A 22 -23.04 8.34 -7.18
N HIS A 23 -22.43 8.34 -8.38
CA HIS A 23 -22.25 7.12 -9.17
C HIS A 23 -21.41 6.08 -8.42
N ILE A 24 -20.27 6.49 -7.85
CA ILE A 24 -19.41 5.62 -7.04
C ILE A 24 -20.16 5.10 -5.82
N GLY A 25 -20.95 5.96 -5.16
CA GLY A 25 -21.78 5.54 -4.04
C GLY A 25 -22.77 4.44 -4.44
N PHE A 26 -23.43 4.61 -5.59
CA PHE A 26 -24.32 3.58 -6.15
C PHE A 26 -23.60 2.27 -6.46
N GLU A 27 -22.45 2.30 -7.13
CA GLU A 27 -21.65 1.11 -7.44
C GLU A 27 -21.18 0.39 -6.18
N LEU A 28 -20.73 1.15 -5.17
CA LEU A 28 -20.37 0.58 -3.88
C LEU A 28 -21.57 -0.11 -3.22
N GLY A 29 -22.74 0.52 -3.24
CA GLY A 29 -23.98 -0.07 -2.74
C GLY A 29 -24.33 -1.36 -3.45
N TRP A 30 -24.21 -1.38 -4.78
CA TRP A 30 -24.41 -2.56 -5.61
C TRP A 30 -23.51 -3.72 -5.17
N ASP A 31 -22.24 -3.45 -4.86
CA ASP A 31 -21.31 -4.46 -4.35
C ASP A 31 -21.70 -4.97 -2.95
N TYR A 32 -22.18 -4.10 -2.05
CA TYR A 32 -22.77 -4.56 -0.78
C TYR A 32 -23.92 -5.56 -1.02
N GLY A 33 -24.77 -5.29 -2.02
CA GLY A 33 -25.85 -6.20 -2.41
C GLY A 33 -25.34 -7.53 -2.98
N HIS A 34 -24.31 -7.48 -3.83
CA HIS A 34 -23.71 -8.65 -4.46
C HIS A 34 -23.10 -9.63 -3.45
N TYR A 35 -22.53 -9.12 -2.35
CA TYR A 35 -21.93 -9.93 -1.28
C TYR A 35 -22.89 -10.20 -0.10
N ALA A 36 -24.17 -9.88 -0.22
CA ALA A 36 -25.15 -10.00 0.87
C ALA A 36 -24.70 -9.34 2.19
N VAL A 37 -24.02 -8.18 2.10
CA VAL A 37 -23.59 -7.40 3.25
C VAL A 37 -24.50 -6.20 3.40
N THR A 38 -25.04 -5.99 4.59
CA THR A 38 -25.79 -4.76 4.92
C THR A 38 -24.80 -3.61 5.14
N PRO A 39 -24.96 -2.46 4.46
CA PRO A 39 -24.18 -1.26 4.76
C PRO A 39 -24.31 -0.88 6.25
N PRO A 40 -23.27 -0.35 6.89
CA PRO A 40 -23.37 0.09 8.27
C PRO A 40 -24.34 1.27 8.41
N ALA A 41 -24.90 1.44 9.61
CA ALA A 41 -25.69 2.63 9.93
C ALA A 41 -24.84 3.91 9.82
N PRO A 42 -25.43 5.05 9.41
CA PRO A 42 -26.84 5.24 9.05
C PRO A 42 -27.21 4.85 7.61
N TYR A 43 -26.22 4.43 6.80
CA TYR A 43 -26.37 4.35 5.35
C TYR A 43 -27.27 3.21 4.83
N ALA A 44 -27.60 2.23 5.66
CA ALA A 44 -28.66 1.25 5.33
C ALA A 44 -30.07 1.85 5.42
N ASN A 45 -30.25 2.89 6.24
CA ASN A 45 -31.57 3.43 6.60
C ASN A 45 -31.87 4.73 5.85
N GLU A 46 -30.89 5.62 5.76
CA GLU A 46 -31.08 6.95 5.17
C GLU A 46 -30.99 6.92 3.64
N PRO A 47 -31.82 7.71 2.92
CA PRO A 47 -31.71 7.85 1.47
C PRO A 47 -30.31 8.31 1.05
N SER A 48 -29.62 7.48 0.28
CA SER A 48 -28.28 7.78 -0.22
C SER A 48 -28.03 7.00 -1.52
N PRO A 49 -27.06 7.43 -2.35
CA PRO A 49 -26.65 6.65 -3.52
C PRO A 49 -26.21 5.22 -3.15
N LEU A 50 -25.53 5.07 -2.00
CA LEU A 50 -25.15 3.78 -1.43
C LEU A 50 -26.36 2.89 -1.17
N ARG A 51 -27.38 3.42 -0.48
CA ARG A 51 -28.62 2.66 -0.20
C ARG A 51 -29.34 2.27 -1.48
N ASN A 52 -29.43 3.18 -2.45
CA ASN A 52 -30.07 2.91 -3.74
C ASN A 52 -29.36 1.78 -4.51
N GLY A 53 -28.02 1.80 -4.53
CA GLY A 53 -27.21 0.73 -5.10
C GLY A 53 -27.43 -0.60 -4.39
N TRP A 54 -27.45 -0.60 -3.05
CA TRP A 54 -27.65 -1.79 -2.24
C TRP A 54 -29.02 -2.44 -2.44
N LEU A 55 -30.09 -1.65 -2.45
CA LEU A 55 -31.44 -2.16 -2.74
C LEU A 55 -31.54 -2.70 -4.18
N SER A 56 -30.91 -2.02 -5.14
CA SER A 56 -30.85 -2.48 -6.53
C SER A 56 -30.09 -3.80 -6.68
N GLY A 57 -28.95 -3.94 -5.98
CA GLY A 57 -28.18 -5.18 -5.93
C GLY A 57 -28.96 -6.32 -5.29
N GLN A 58 -29.62 -6.09 -4.15
CA GLN A 58 -30.47 -7.11 -3.52
C GLN A 58 -31.57 -7.61 -4.45
N ALA A 59 -32.24 -6.70 -5.18
CA ALA A 59 -33.26 -7.06 -6.15
C ALA A 59 -32.68 -7.85 -7.34
N ALA A 60 -31.47 -7.52 -7.79
CA ALA A 60 -30.83 -8.16 -8.93
C ALA A 60 -30.26 -9.55 -8.62
N PHE A 61 -29.62 -9.72 -7.46
CA PHE A 61 -28.93 -10.95 -7.10
C PHE A 61 -29.84 -11.94 -6.35
N GLY A 62 -30.82 -11.46 -5.57
CA GLY A 62 -31.67 -12.32 -4.75
C GLY A 62 -30.85 -13.25 -3.87
N SER A 63 -31.01 -14.57 -4.04
CA SER A 63 -30.22 -15.58 -3.33
C SER A 63 -28.86 -15.91 -3.97
N ARG A 64 -28.55 -15.38 -5.15
CA ARG A 64 -27.31 -15.64 -5.90
C ARG A 64 -26.23 -14.62 -5.54
N THR A 65 -25.84 -14.60 -4.28
CA THR A 65 -24.82 -13.67 -3.76
C THR A 65 -23.48 -14.36 -3.55
N LEU A 66 -22.40 -13.57 -3.57
CA LEU A 66 -21.05 -14.02 -3.25
C LEU A 66 -20.84 -14.08 -1.73
N GLN A 67 -19.90 -14.91 -1.29
CA GLN A 67 -19.58 -15.07 0.14
C GLN A 67 -18.81 -13.86 0.69
N PRO A 68 -19.27 -13.22 1.77
CA PRO A 68 -18.62 -12.06 2.38
C PRO A 68 -17.48 -12.48 3.31
N THR A 69 -16.36 -12.91 2.71
CA THR A 69 -15.14 -13.28 3.43
C THR A 69 -14.53 -12.07 4.19
N PRO A 70 -13.67 -12.27 5.20
CA PRO A 70 -13.06 -11.16 5.92
C PRO A 70 -12.33 -10.13 5.02
N PRO A 71 -11.56 -10.53 3.98
CA PRO A 71 -10.96 -9.56 3.05
C PRO A 71 -11.99 -8.76 2.24
N VAL A 72 -13.14 -9.36 1.89
CA VAL A 72 -14.25 -8.66 1.21
C VAL A 72 -14.84 -7.59 2.13
N ARG A 73 -15.06 -7.92 3.40
CA ARG A 73 -15.58 -6.94 4.38
C ARG A 73 -14.61 -5.77 4.59
N LYS A 74 -13.32 -6.05 4.74
CA LYS A 74 -12.25 -5.02 4.78
C LYS A 74 -12.26 -4.15 3.53
N TRP A 75 -12.44 -4.74 2.35
CA TRP A 75 -12.49 -4.02 1.07
C TRP A 75 -13.71 -3.10 0.94
N LEU A 76 -14.90 -3.59 1.29
CA LEU A 76 -16.12 -2.78 1.32
C LEU A 76 -16.00 -1.62 2.32
N GLN A 77 -15.45 -1.88 3.51
CA GLN A 77 -15.20 -0.84 4.51
C GLN A 77 -14.21 0.21 4.04
N LEU A 78 -13.10 -0.20 3.41
CA LEU A 78 -12.13 0.74 2.83
C LEU A 78 -12.79 1.65 1.79
N ARG A 79 -13.60 1.08 0.89
CA ARG A 79 -14.30 1.84 -0.15
C ARG A 79 -15.35 2.77 0.43
N LEU A 80 -16.09 2.34 1.47
CA LEU A 80 -17.01 3.20 2.19
C LEU A 80 -16.29 4.38 2.83
N HIS A 81 -15.20 4.12 3.56
CA HIS A 81 -14.41 5.18 4.20
C HIS A 81 -13.78 6.12 3.17
N ALA A 82 -13.38 5.62 2.00
CA ALA A 82 -12.85 6.45 0.91
C ALA A 82 -13.96 7.32 0.32
N TRP A 83 -15.11 6.73 -0.01
CA TRP A 83 -16.28 7.43 -0.54
C TRP A 83 -16.71 8.56 0.41
N LEU A 84 -16.87 8.30 1.70
CA LEU A 84 -17.27 9.32 2.69
C LEU A 84 -16.32 10.52 2.77
N ARG A 85 -15.04 10.35 2.40
CA ARG A 85 -14.02 11.41 2.37
C ARG A 85 -13.78 11.97 0.97
N GLY A 86 -14.58 11.58 -0.02
CA GLY A 86 -14.41 11.96 -1.42
C GLY A 86 -13.10 11.44 -2.03
N ARG A 87 -12.47 10.43 -1.44
CA ARG A 87 -11.20 9.85 -1.91
C ARG A 87 -11.43 8.84 -3.00
N SER A 88 -10.55 8.83 -4.00
CA SER A 88 -10.60 7.84 -5.06
C SER A 88 -10.07 6.48 -4.60
N VAL A 89 -10.56 5.42 -5.24
CA VAL A 89 -10.11 4.04 -5.06
C VAL A 89 -9.89 3.44 -6.43
N GLU A 90 -8.70 2.92 -6.66
CA GLU A 90 -8.34 2.19 -7.88
C GLU A 90 -8.95 0.78 -7.81
N LEU A 91 -9.98 0.50 -8.62
CA LEU A 91 -10.81 -0.70 -8.47
C LEU A 91 -10.28 -1.95 -9.17
N VAL A 92 -9.25 -1.85 -10.02
CA VAL A 92 -8.71 -2.98 -10.78
C VAL A 92 -7.71 -3.76 -9.94
N GLN A 93 -6.78 -3.09 -9.26
CA GLN A 93 -5.75 -3.74 -8.45
C GLN A 93 -6.10 -3.78 -6.96
N VAL A 94 -6.81 -2.78 -6.42
CA VAL A 94 -7.27 -2.81 -5.02
C VAL A 94 -8.50 -3.72 -4.88
N THR A 95 -8.22 -5.02 -4.76
CA THR A 95 -9.19 -6.10 -4.61
C THR A 95 -9.16 -6.71 -3.20
N PRO A 96 -10.16 -7.52 -2.80
CA PRO A 96 -10.08 -8.30 -1.56
C PRO A 96 -8.81 -9.16 -1.45
N HIS A 97 -8.36 -9.75 -2.56
CA HIS A 97 -7.13 -10.54 -2.59
C HIS A 97 -5.89 -9.68 -2.35
N TYR A 98 -5.84 -8.48 -2.96
CA TYR A 98 -4.76 -7.52 -2.69
C TYR A 98 -4.71 -7.14 -1.20
N LEU A 99 -5.86 -6.86 -0.58
CA LEU A 99 -5.91 -6.52 0.85
C LEU A 99 -5.44 -7.67 1.75
N GLN A 100 -5.75 -8.92 1.38
CA GLN A 100 -5.23 -10.09 2.09
C GLN A 100 -3.70 -10.19 2.00
N GLN A 101 -3.10 -9.83 0.85
CA GLN A 101 -1.66 -9.91 0.65
C GLN A 101 -0.88 -8.86 1.46
N ILE A 102 -1.48 -7.70 1.75
CA ILE A 102 -0.84 -6.63 2.53
C ILE A 102 -1.16 -6.70 4.03
N ASP A 103 -1.96 -7.68 4.45
CA ASP A 103 -2.32 -7.88 5.86
C ASP A 103 -1.07 -8.23 6.68
N VAL A 104 -0.97 -7.69 7.89
CA VAL A 104 0.18 -7.90 8.79
C VAL A 104 -0.30 -8.14 10.20
N SER A 105 0.45 -8.96 10.95
CA SER A 105 0.12 -9.29 12.34
C SER A 105 0.54 -8.20 13.34
N HIS A 106 1.48 -7.34 12.97
CA HIS A 106 2.01 -6.28 13.84
C HIS A 106 2.12 -4.97 13.08
N CYS A 107 1.84 -3.86 13.77
CA CYS A 107 1.98 -2.53 13.21
C CYS A 107 3.48 -2.25 12.90
N PRO A 108 3.84 -1.83 11.68
CA PRO A 108 5.23 -1.50 11.35
C PRO A 108 5.77 -0.29 12.14
N ILE A 109 4.88 0.58 12.64
CA ILE A 109 5.26 1.81 13.35
C ILE A 109 5.35 1.59 14.86
N THR A 110 4.28 1.07 15.47
CA THR A 110 4.22 0.87 16.93
C THR A 110 4.79 -0.46 17.37
N ARG A 111 4.96 -1.42 16.44
CA ARG A 111 5.36 -2.82 16.68
C ARG A 111 4.42 -3.62 17.60
N LEU A 112 3.24 -3.08 17.90
CA LEU A 112 2.21 -3.79 18.66
C LEU A 112 1.43 -4.74 17.74
N ALA A 113 0.98 -5.86 18.31
CA ALA A 113 0.12 -6.81 17.62
C ALA A 113 -1.18 -6.12 17.18
N LEU A 114 -1.60 -6.40 15.96
CA LEU A 114 -2.85 -5.89 15.41
C LEU A 114 -3.98 -6.89 15.69
N SER A 115 -5.07 -6.40 16.27
CA SER A 115 -6.31 -7.13 16.39
C SER A 115 -6.99 -7.19 15.03
N SER A 116 -7.53 -8.36 14.70
CA SER A 116 -8.45 -8.51 13.55
C SER A 116 -9.84 -7.96 13.87
N ASP A 117 -10.16 -7.73 15.14
CA ASP A 117 -11.46 -7.28 15.60
C ASP A 117 -11.45 -5.77 15.83
N THR A 118 -12.25 -5.04 15.05
CA THR A 118 -12.28 -3.58 15.02
C THR A 118 -13.20 -2.97 16.08
N THR A 119 -14.01 -3.78 16.76
CA THR A 119 -15.12 -3.31 17.62
C THR A 119 -14.75 -3.16 19.09
N GLU A 120 -13.68 -3.79 19.59
CA GLU A 120 -13.34 -3.79 21.03
C GLU A 120 -11.83 -3.58 21.33
N GLY A 121 -11.05 -3.13 20.34
CA GLY A 121 -9.61 -2.90 20.50
C GLY A 121 -9.24 -1.51 21.02
N MET A 122 -8.09 -1.39 21.68
CA MET A 122 -7.44 -0.07 21.85
C MET A 122 -6.98 0.44 20.48
N ASP A 123 -7.00 1.76 20.23
CA ASP A 123 -6.55 2.36 18.95
C ASP A 123 -5.14 1.91 18.52
N SER A 124 -4.30 1.55 19.48
CA SER A 124 -2.93 1.06 19.27
C SER A 124 -2.86 -0.35 18.66
N THR A 125 -3.95 -1.12 18.68
CA THR A 125 -4.06 -2.50 18.17
C THR A 125 -5.10 -2.65 17.05
N ILE A 126 -6.03 -1.70 16.86
CA ILE A 126 -6.97 -1.76 15.73
C ILE A 126 -6.22 -1.61 14.41
N ALA A 127 -6.33 -2.60 13.52
CA ALA A 127 -5.75 -2.53 12.18
C ALA A 127 -6.46 -1.46 11.33
N SER A 128 -5.67 -0.64 10.63
CA SER A 128 -6.13 0.43 9.76
C SER A 128 -5.29 0.46 8.48
N ILE A 129 -5.95 0.70 7.34
CA ILE A 129 -5.28 0.82 6.04
C ILE A 129 -5.02 2.30 5.78
N ASP A 130 -3.74 2.65 5.69
CA ASP A 130 -3.28 3.99 5.38
C ASP A 130 -2.85 4.12 3.91
N ARG A 131 -3.01 5.33 3.37
CA ARG A 131 -2.40 5.77 2.12
C ARG A 131 -1.06 6.38 2.50
N VAL A 132 0.03 5.65 2.25
CA VAL A 132 1.36 6.07 2.70
C VAL A 132 1.69 7.45 2.15
N ARG A 133 1.46 7.65 0.85
CA ARG A 133 1.43 8.95 0.21
C ARG A 133 0.02 9.55 0.32
N SER A 134 -0.12 10.59 1.14
CA SER A 134 -1.40 11.17 1.55
C SER A 134 -2.11 12.00 0.47
N ASP A 135 -1.34 12.54 -0.48
CA ASP A 135 -1.78 13.26 -1.69
C ASP A 135 -2.10 12.30 -2.86
N ALA A 136 -2.23 11.00 -2.61
CA ALA A 136 -2.64 10.00 -3.58
C ALA A 136 -3.94 9.29 -3.14
N GLY A 137 -4.62 8.63 -4.07
CA GLY A 137 -5.81 7.82 -3.84
C GLY A 137 -5.51 6.50 -3.12
N TYR A 138 -6.57 5.72 -2.87
CA TYR A 138 -6.43 4.33 -2.43
C TYR A 138 -6.05 3.46 -3.63
N ALA A 139 -4.77 3.24 -3.83
CA ALA A 139 -4.25 2.53 -4.99
C ALA A 139 -3.19 1.49 -4.62
N ALA A 140 -3.10 0.43 -5.42
CA ALA A 140 -2.06 -0.57 -5.23
C ALA A 140 -0.67 0.07 -5.30
N GLY A 141 0.24 -0.38 -4.44
CA GLY A 141 1.54 0.27 -4.29
C GLY A 141 1.59 1.43 -3.30
N ASN A 142 0.45 1.99 -2.88
CA ASN A 142 0.37 3.11 -1.92
C ASN A 142 -0.24 2.72 -0.56
N LEU A 143 -0.66 1.47 -0.39
CA LEU A 143 -1.38 1.04 0.82
C LEU A 143 -0.47 0.29 1.79
N ALA A 144 -0.59 0.62 3.07
CA ALA A 144 0.04 -0.12 4.15
C ALA A 144 -0.96 -0.34 5.30
N VAL A 145 -0.90 -1.52 5.92
CA VAL A 145 -1.65 -1.80 7.14
C VAL A 145 -0.81 -1.41 8.36
N MET A 146 -1.39 -0.61 9.24
CA MET A 146 -0.79 -0.17 10.51
C MET A 146 -1.86 -0.02 11.59
N SER A 147 -1.50 0.37 12.80
CA SER A 147 -2.50 0.62 13.85
C SER A 147 -3.26 1.93 13.59
N ALA A 148 -4.52 2.00 14.02
CA ALA A 148 -5.33 3.22 13.94
C ALA A 148 -4.63 4.41 14.62
N LYS A 149 -3.97 4.18 15.76
CA LYS A 149 -3.11 5.18 16.42
C LYS A 149 -2.02 5.73 15.49
N ALA A 150 -1.28 4.87 14.80
CA ALA A 150 -0.21 5.30 13.90
C ALA A 150 -0.78 6.04 12.68
N ASN A 151 -1.89 5.55 12.13
CA ASN A 151 -2.57 6.17 10.99
C ASN A 151 -3.09 7.58 11.35
N HIS A 152 -3.78 7.71 12.49
CA HIS A 152 -4.27 9.01 12.98
C HIS A 152 -3.14 10.00 13.26
N ALA A 153 -2.04 9.54 13.86
CA ALA A 153 -0.89 10.40 14.11
C ALA A 153 -0.20 10.85 12.83
N LYS A 154 -0.02 9.94 11.85
CA LYS A 154 0.54 10.26 10.53
C LYS A 154 -0.36 11.25 9.80
N ALA A 155 -1.67 11.05 9.80
CA ALA A 155 -2.64 11.90 9.10
C ALA A 155 -2.19 12.21 7.65
N ALA A 156 -2.00 13.49 7.32
CA ALA A 156 -1.53 13.94 6.01
C ALA A 156 0.00 14.13 5.92
N HIS A 157 0.74 13.91 7.02
CA HIS A 157 2.16 14.19 7.11
C HIS A 157 3.00 13.26 6.24
N GLY A 158 3.90 13.87 5.46
CA GLY A 158 4.86 13.16 4.61
C GLY A 158 6.19 12.88 5.30
N TYR A 159 7.17 12.43 4.53
CA TYR A 159 8.53 12.13 4.99
C TYR A 159 9.20 13.34 5.66
N ARG A 160 9.11 14.53 5.04
CA ARG A 160 9.75 15.75 5.57
C ARG A 160 9.15 16.18 6.90
N ASP A 161 7.83 16.16 7.01
CA ASP A 161 7.11 16.49 8.24
C ASP A 161 7.49 15.51 9.36
N ALA A 162 7.48 14.21 9.07
CA ALA A 162 7.84 13.18 10.02
C ALA A 162 9.28 13.35 10.53
N LEU A 163 10.24 13.67 9.65
CA LEU A 163 11.61 13.99 10.08
C LEU A 163 11.70 15.25 10.93
N GLN A 164 10.91 16.28 10.62
CA GLN A 164 10.85 17.49 11.44
C GLN A 164 10.33 17.15 12.84
N PHE A 165 9.31 16.30 12.95
CA PHE A 165 8.78 15.86 14.25
C PHE A 165 9.79 15.07 15.07
N VAL A 166 10.59 14.19 14.44
CA VAL A 166 11.71 13.52 15.13
C VAL A 166 12.65 14.55 15.75
N LYS A 167 13.11 15.54 14.97
CA LYS A 167 14.03 16.59 15.45
C LYS A 167 13.43 17.43 16.57
N LEU A 168 12.13 17.76 16.48
CA LEU A 168 11.42 18.53 17.50
C LEU A 168 11.29 17.76 18.82
N ILE A 169 11.05 16.44 18.76
CA ILE A 169 10.97 15.58 19.94
C ILE A 169 12.36 15.41 20.56
N GLU A 170 13.39 15.14 19.77
CA GLU A 170 14.77 14.94 20.26
C GLU A 170 15.41 16.22 20.82
N GLY A 171 15.07 17.38 20.27
CA GLY A 171 15.60 18.68 20.71
C GLY A 171 14.74 19.40 21.77
N GLY A 172 13.55 18.88 22.07
CA GLY A 172 12.59 19.50 22.98
C GLY A 172 12.33 18.69 24.25
N PRO A 173 11.54 19.23 25.21
CA PRO A 173 11.11 18.50 26.40
C PRO A 173 9.96 17.51 26.11
N LEU A 174 9.50 17.43 24.86
CA LEU A 174 8.36 16.60 24.47
C LEU A 174 8.78 15.12 24.43
N GLY A 175 8.07 14.25 25.14
CA GLY A 175 8.26 12.79 25.05
C GLY A 175 7.67 12.15 23.79
N GLY A 176 6.94 12.93 22.98
CA GLY A 176 6.29 12.48 21.75
C GLY A 176 5.39 13.57 21.13
N LEU A 177 4.89 13.31 19.93
CA LEU A 177 3.99 14.19 19.18
C LEU A 177 2.84 13.36 18.60
N ASN A 178 1.60 13.84 18.72
CA ASN A 178 0.38 13.14 18.29
C ASN A 178 0.29 11.69 18.80
N GLY A 179 0.80 11.45 20.02
CA GLY A 179 0.81 10.14 20.66
C GLY A 179 1.91 9.18 20.18
N LEU A 180 2.79 9.59 19.28
CA LEU A 180 3.95 8.79 18.83
C LEU A 180 5.28 9.32 19.40
N THR A 181 6.19 8.40 19.71
CA THR A 181 7.56 8.72 20.16
C THR A 181 8.47 9.11 18.98
N ALA A 182 9.67 9.63 19.26
CA ALA A 182 10.68 9.91 18.23
C ALA A 182 10.98 8.67 17.38
N GLU A 183 11.15 7.50 18.00
CA GLU A 183 11.41 6.25 17.27
C GLU A 183 10.27 5.87 16.33
N GLN A 184 9.03 6.04 16.78
CA GLN A 184 7.84 5.74 15.98
C GLN A 184 7.75 6.73 14.82
N TRP A 185 8.00 8.02 15.04
CA TRP A 185 8.08 9.01 13.97
C TRP A 185 9.23 8.75 12.98
N SER A 186 10.38 8.23 13.45
CA SER A 186 11.45 7.80 12.53
C SER A 186 10.99 6.66 11.62
N ARG A 187 10.20 5.71 12.16
CA ARG A 187 9.58 4.63 11.36
C ARG A 187 8.56 5.17 10.36
N VAL A 188 7.75 6.17 10.75
CA VAL A 188 6.83 6.86 9.83
C VAL A 188 7.61 7.54 8.70
N ALA A 189 8.67 8.28 9.01
CA ALA A 189 9.50 8.95 8.01
C ALA A 189 10.05 7.95 6.98
N VAL A 190 10.62 6.82 7.45
CA VAL A 190 11.14 5.77 6.56
C VAL A 190 10.03 5.17 5.70
N LEU A 191 8.85 4.88 6.27
CA LEU A 191 7.71 4.37 5.52
C LEU A 191 7.26 5.34 4.42
N CYS A 192 7.12 6.63 4.72
CA CYS A 192 6.75 7.66 3.74
C CYS A 192 7.82 7.84 2.66
N SER A 193 9.10 7.74 3.02
CA SER A 193 10.21 7.89 2.07
C SER A 193 10.19 6.86 0.94
N PHE A 194 9.53 5.71 1.11
CA PHE A 194 9.41 4.70 0.07
C PHE A 194 8.60 5.16 -1.15
N VAL A 195 7.62 6.03 -0.95
CA VAL A 195 6.67 6.47 -1.99
C VAL A 195 6.76 7.97 -2.27
N GLU A 196 7.80 8.62 -1.72
CA GLU A 196 8.16 9.99 -2.03
C GLU A 196 9.45 10.00 -2.84
N PRO A 197 9.49 10.70 -4.00
CA PRO A 197 10.72 10.84 -4.78
C PRO A 197 11.77 11.62 -3.96
N LEU A 198 12.92 11.00 -3.72
CA LEU A 198 14.05 11.62 -3.05
C LEU A 198 15.26 11.65 -3.97
N THR A 199 16.18 12.57 -3.71
CA THR A 199 17.49 12.48 -4.35
C THR A 199 18.21 11.22 -3.88
N HIS A 200 19.08 10.65 -4.73
CA HIS A 200 19.86 9.47 -4.35
C HIS A 200 20.69 9.72 -3.08
N GLU A 201 21.22 10.94 -2.93
CA GLU A 201 21.97 11.31 -1.73
C GLU A 201 21.11 11.23 -0.46
N GLU A 202 19.92 11.80 -0.48
CA GLU A 202 18.99 11.77 0.65
C GLU A 202 18.53 10.35 0.97
N ALA A 203 18.09 9.60 -0.05
CA ALA A 203 17.62 8.23 0.12
C ALA A 203 18.73 7.29 0.63
N SER A 204 19.98 7.50 0.21
CA SER A 204 21.14 6.70 0.65
C SER A 204 21.50 6.90 2.12
N ALA A 205 21.14 8.05 2.70
CA ALA A 205 21.44 8.39 4.09
C ALA A 205 20.37 7.89 5.07
N LEU A 206 19.28 7.27 4.58
CA LEU A 206 18.18 6.84 5.42
C LEU A 206 18.39 5.44 6.02
N PRO A 207 18.14 5.28 7.33
CA PRO A 207 18.09 3.96 7.94
C PRO A 207 16.83 3.20 7.56
N LEU A 208 16.94 1.89 7.28
CA LEU A 208 15.78 1.03 7.03
C LEU A 208 15.12 0.59 8.35
N LEU A 209 14.52 1.55 9.06
CA LEU A 209 13.87 1.32 10.36
C LEU A 209 12.52 0.58 10.26
N VAL A 210 12.02 0.42 9.04
CA VAL A 210 10.85 -0.35 8.68
C VAL A 210 11.22 -1.12 7.43
N LEU A 211 11.15 -2.45 7.46
CA LEU A 211 11.19 -3.20 6.20
C LEU A 211 9.93 -2.85 5.38
N PRO A 212 10.01 -2.73 4.04
CA PRO A 212 8.85 -2.39 3.23
C PRO A 212 7.67 -3.33 3.51
N PRO A 213 6.45 -2.79 3.73
CA PRO A 213 5.23 -3.57 3.69
C PRO A 213 5.09 -4.28 2.34
N ASN A 214 4.43 -5.43 2.33
CA ASN A 214 4.23 -6.19 1.10
C ASN A 214 3.49 -5.33 0.07
N ARG A 215 3.92 -5.41 -1.20
CA ARG A 215 3.36 -4.68 -2.35
C ARG A 215 3.42 -3.15 -2.28
N LEU A 216 4.07 -2.55 -1.28
CA LEU A 216 4.34 -1.12 -1.30
C LEU A 216 5.40 -0.80 -2.38
N ARG A 217 5.16 0.24 -3.19
CA ARG A 217 6.14 0.69 -4.19
C ARG A 217 7.33 1.35 -3.50
N LEU A 218 8.52 1.17 -4.08
CA LEU A 218 9.77 1.80 -3.63
C LEU A 218 10.27 2.69 -4.77
N PHE A 219 10.06 4.00 -4.66
CA PHE A 219 10.44 4.98 -5.69
C PHE A 219 11.95 5.23 -5.73
N ASN A 220 12.67 4.94 -4.64
CA ASN A 220 14.10 5.19 -4.54
C ASN A 220 14.88 3.87 -4.71
N PRO A 221 15.61 3.66 -5.81
CA PRO A 221 16.30 2.39 -6.08
C PRO A 221 17.31 1.96 -5.01
N VAL A 222 17.95 2.93 -4.34
CA VAL A 222 18.87 2.67 -3.24
C VAL A 222 18.16 2.05 -2.03
N GLN A 223 16.91 2.45 -1.75
CA GLN A 223 16.08 1.84 -0.70
C GLN A 223 15.58 0.46 -1.13
N ALA A 224 15.30 0.25 -2.42
CA ALA A 224 15.01 -1.09 -2.95
C ALA A 224 16.20 -2.04 -2.77
N LEU A 225 17.43 -1.57 -3.02
CA LEU A 225 18.64 -2.34 -2.73
C LEU A 225 18.81 -2.61 -1.22
N GLN A 226 18.57 -1.60 -0.39
CA GLN A 226 18.61 -1.72 1.07
C GLN A 226 17.65 -2.80 1.57
N ALA A 227 16.41 -2.77 1.09
CA ALA A 227 15.37 -3.75 1.41
C ALA A 227 15.73 -5.14 0.90
N PHE A 228 16.21 -5.25 -0.34
CA PHE A 228 16.63 -6.52 -0.94
C PHE A 228 17.71 -7.22 -0.13
N ILE A 229 18.77 -6.50 0.27
CA ILE A 229 19.86 -7.02 1.11
C ILE A 229 19.31 -7.48 2.46
N SER A 230 18.48 -6.65 3.08
CA SER A 230 17.92 -6.91 4.41
C SER A 230 17.02 -8.16 4.43
N GLN A 231 16.20 -8.33 3.40
CA GLN A 231 15.32 -9.49 3.24
C GLN A 231 16.06 -10.80 2.98
N GLN A 232 17.34 -10.77 2.60
CA GLN A 232 18.11 -12.01 2.50
C GLN A 232 18.28 -12.67 3.86
N LEU A 233 18.44 -11.85 4.90
CA LEU A 233 18.72 -12.28 6.28
C LEU A 233 17.50 -12.93 6.96
N THR A 234 16.30 -12.80 6.39
CA THR A 234 15.08 -13.41 6.96
C THR A 234 14.90 -14.88 6.58
N ALA A 235 15.70 -15.40 5.65
CA ALA A 235 15.58 -16.78 5.15
C ALA A 235 16.91 -17.55 5.24
N PRO A 236 16.86 -18.87 5.44
CA PRO A 236 18.06 -19.71 5.45
C PRO A 236 18.83 -19.63 4.13
N GLY A 237 20.13 -19.93 4.15
CA GLY A 237 21.00 -19.85 2.95
C GLY A 237 21.36 -18.42 2.53
N TRP A 238 21.17 -17.43 3.42
CA TRP A 238 21.47 -16.03 3.14
C TRP A 238 22.95 -15.80 2.80
N SER A 239 23.88 -16.56 3.37
CA SER A 239 25.32 -16.41 3.12
C SER A 239 25.68 -16.62 1.65
N HIS A 240 25.19 -17.73 1.07
CA HIS A 240 25.39 -18.04 -0.34
C HIS A 240 24.73 -17.00 -1.27
N ARG A 241 23.51 -16.54 -0.93
CA ARG A 241 22.86 -15.46 -1.70
C ARG A 241 23.64 -14.15 -1.62
N MET A 242 24.25 -13.85 -0.47
CA MET A 242 25.03 -12.64 -0.28
C MET A 242 26.34 -12.66 -1.04
N THR A 243 27.05 -13.79 -1.06
CA THR A 243 28.24 -13.97 -1.92
C THR A 243 27.90 -13.77 -3.39
N ARG A 244 26.79 -14.37 -3.87
CA ARG A 244 26.34 -14.19 -5.26
C ARG A 244 25.90 -12.76 -5.58
N LEU A 245 25.38 -12.02 -4.60
CA LEU A 245 25.09 -10.59 -4.75
C LEU A 245 26.37 -9.77 -4.84
N GLU A 246 27.36 -10.07 -4.01
CA GLU A 246 28.67 -9.43 -4.05
C GLU A 246 29.35 -9.60 -5.42
N ASP A 247 29.24 -10.78 -6.03
CA ASP A 247 29.78 -11.05 -7.37
C ASP A 247 29.16 -10.16 -8.47
N LEU A 248 27.95 -9.63 -8.26
CA LEU A 248 27.29 -8.71 -9.18
C LEU A 248 27.83 -7.26 -9.08
N LEU A 249 28.58 -6.94 -8.02
CA LEU A 249 29.13 -5.60 -7.81
C LEU A 249 30.35 -5.36 -8.72
N PRO A 250 30.40 -4.22 -9.43
CA PRO A 250 31.55 -3.86 -10.27
C PRO A 250 32.77 -3.45 -9.44
N GLY A 251 33.92 -4.06 -9.75
CA GLY A 251 35.21 -3.64 -9.21
C GLY A 251 35.48 -4.06 -7.75
N LYS A 252 36.77 -4.06 -7.38
CA LYS A 252 37.22 -4.52 -6.05
C LYS A 252 36.87 -3.54 -4.92
N LEU A 253 36.90 -2.23 -5.20
CA LEU A 253 36.63 -1.20 -4.19
C LEU A 253 35.20 -1.25 -3.68
N LEU A 254 34.23 -1.36 -4.59
CA LEU A 254 32.82 -1.44 -4.24
C LEU A 254 32.48 -2.73 -3.48
N ARG A 255 33.05 -3.86 -3.89
CA ARG A 255 32.93 -5.13 -3.15
C ARG A 255 33.47 -5.02 -1.72
N ARG A 256 34.64 -4.40 -1.55
CA ARG A 256 35.21 -4.14 -0.21
C ARG A 256 34.32 -3.23 0.64
N ALA A 257 33.75 -2.18 0.05
CA ALA A 257 32.82 -1.28 0.73
C ALA A 257 31.56 -2.03 1.18
N PHE A 258 31.01 -2.87 0.31
CA PHE A 258 29.89 -3.75 0.61
C PHE A 258 30.17 -4.73 1.74
N GLN A 259 31.29 -5.45 1.68
CA GLN A 259 31.72 -6.38 2.75
C GLN A 259 31.88 -5.65 4.09
N THR A 260 32.46 -4.45 4.07
CA THR A 260 32.64 -3.63 5.28
C THR A 260 31.30 -3.25 5.89
N PHE A 261 30.33 -2.87 5.07
CA PHE A 261 28.95 -2.62 5.50
C PHE A 261 28.30 -3.89 6.05
N PHE A 262 28.37 -5.00 5.31
CA PHE A 262 27.69 -6.22 5.67
C PHE A 262 28.24 -6.83 6.96
N HIS A 263 29.55 -6.76 7.19
CA HIS A 263 30.18 -7.15 8.45
C HIS A 263 29.86 -6.21 9.63
N ALA A 264 29.41 -4.97 9.38
CA ALA A 264 28.87 -4.12 10.43
C ALA A 264 27.42 -4.50 10.77
N LEU A 265 26.62 -4.88 9.76
CA LEU A 265 25.20 -5.22 9.92
C LEU A 265 24.99 -6.60 10.56
N LEU A 266 25.66 -7.63 10.02
CA LEU A 266 25.38 -9.03 10.35
C LEU A 266 25.52 -9.37 11.84
N PRO A 267 26.57 -8.94 12.56
CA PRO A 267 26.71 -9.26 13.99
C PRO A 267 25.53 -8.74 14.81
N ARG A 268 25.01 -7.55 14.49
CA ARG A 268 23.85 -6.95 15.19
C ARG A 268 22.59 -7.78 14.99
N VAL A 269 22.37 -8.30 13.79
CA VAL A 269 21.22 -9.16 13.48
C VAL A 269 21.36 -10.52 14.20
N LEU A 270 22.56 -11.10 14.23
CA LEU A 270 22.81 -12.37 14.91
C LEU A 270 22.74 -12.26 16.44
N GLU A 271 23.20 -11.16 17.02
CA GLU A 271 23.10 -10.88 18.46
C GLU A 271 21.63 -10.81 18.91
N ALA A 272 20.78 -10.12 18.14
CA ALA A 272 19.36 -9.95 18.45
C ALA A 272 18.47 -11.13 17.99
N GLY A 273 18.95 -11.98 17.07
CA GLY A 273 18.15 -12.96 16.33
C GLY A 273 18.33 -14.44 16.72
N ARG A 274 19.16 -14.78 17.72
CA ARG A 274 19.35 -16.19 18.13
C ARG A 274 18.05 -16.74 18.74
N ASN A 275 17.44 -17.72 18.06
CA ASN A 275 16.18 -18.40 18.42
C ASN A 275 14.90 -17.55 18.32
N SER A 276 14.92 -16.54 17.45
CA SER A 276 13.82 -15.58 17.32
C SER A 276 12.72 -16.06 16.35
N THR A 277 11.47 -15.68 16.63
CA THR A 277 10.35 -15.83 15.68
C THR A 277 10.64 -15.03 14.39
N PRO A 278 9.99 -15.33 13.25
CA PRO A 278 10.18 -14.55 12.02
C PRO A 278 9.95 -13.05 12.20
N GLN A 279 8.99 -12.68 13.06
CA GLN A 279 8.70 -11.28 13.39
C GLN A 279 9.82 -10.64 14.22
N ALA A 280 10.36 -11.34 15.22
CA ALA A 280 11.47 -10.83 16.01
C ALA A 280 12.75 -10.67 15.18
N LEU A 281 13.01 -11.59 14.24
CA LEU A 281 14.11 -11.44 13.28
C LEU A 281 13.95 -10.21 12.38
N ARG A 282 12.73 -9.92 11.92
CA ARG A 282 12.43 -8.68 11.18
C ARG A 282 12.77 -7.43 12.00
N TRP A 283 12.37 -7.37 13.26
CA TRP A 283 12.70 -6.24 14.13
C TRP A 283 14.20 -6.14 14.42
N ALA A 284 14.89 -7.26 14.63
CA ALA A 284 16.34 -7.29 14.78
C ALA A 284 17.07 -6.67 13.58
N ILE A 285 16.61 -6.94 12.36
CA ILE A 285 17.14 -6.33 11.14
C ILE A 285 16.89 -4.82 11.12
N GLU A 286 15.64 -4.38 11.38
CA GLU A 286 15.29 -2.95 11.44
C GLU A 286 16.08 -2.20 12.53
N ASP A 287 16.32 -2.83 13.67
CA ASP A 287 17.08 -2.24 14.78
C ASP A 287 18.59 -2.22 14.51
N ALA A 288 19.12 -3.20 13.77
CA ALA A 288 20.49 -3.18 13.30
C ALA A 288 20.76 -1.98 12.37
N TRP A 289 19.78 -1.58 11.56
CA TRP A 289 19.87 -0.37 10.74
C TRP A 289 19.89 0.92 11.58
N ARG A 290 19.44 0.93 12.83
CA ARG A 290 19.57 2.12 13.70
C ARG A 290 21.02 2.39 14.11
N GLN A 291 21.91 1.41 14.00
CA GLN A 291 23.28 1.52 14.51
C GLN A 291 24.12 2.51 13.68
N PRO A 292 24.78 3.51 14.31
CA PRO A 292 25.54 4.53 13.59
C PRO A 292 26.63 3.97 12.68
N LEU A 293 27.33 2.91 13.11
CA LEU A 293 28.36 2.27 12.29
C LEU A 293 27.77 1.62 11.03
N VAL A 294 26.62 0.95 11.16
CA VAL A 294 25.92 0.33 10.02
C VAL A 294 25.52 1.41 9.02
N GLN A 295 24.94 2.51 9.51
CA GLN A 295 24.56 3.65 8.67
C GLN A 295 25.76 4.28 7.96
N GLN A 296 26.84 4.55 8.69
CA GLN A 296 28.04 5.14 8.12
C GLN A 296 28.60 4.28 6.98
N ARG A 297 28.71 2.96 7.18
CA ARG A 297 29.25 2.05 6.16
C ARG A 297 28.30 1.86 4.99
N TRP A 298 26.99 1.80 5.25
CA TRP A 298 25.98 1.77 4.20
C TRP A 298 26.05 3.01 3.32
N THR A 299 26.02 4.21 3.90
CA THR A 299 26.07 5.46 3.16
C THR A 299 27.33 5.57 2.30
N LEU A 300 28.49 5.15 2.83
CA LEU A 300 29.74 5.09 2.06
C LEU A 300 29.69 4.13 0.88
N PHE A 301 29.03 2.97 1.04
CA PHE A 301 28.82 2.01 -0.06
C PHE A 301 27.80 2.52 -1.07
N ALA A 302 26.63 2.96 -0.60
CA ALA A 302 25.50 3.38 -1.43
C ALA A 302 25.82 4.63 -2.27
N ARG A 303 26.63 5.57 -1.75
CA ARG A 303 27.06 6.76 -2.48
C ARG A 303 28.08 6.49 -3.60
N GLN A 304 28.69 5.30 -3.64
CA GLN A 304 29.52 4.87 -4.77
C GLN A 304 28.69 4.33 -5.95
N LEU A 305 27.39 4.15 -5.75
CA LEU A 305 26.43 3.76 -6.76
C LEU A 305 25.57 4.96 -7.15
N THR A 306 25.11 4.97 -8.39
CA THR A 306 24.00 5.82 -8.86
C THR A 306 22.66 5.12 -8.66
N ALA A 307 21.56 5.87 -8.71
CA ALA A 307 20.21 5.29 -8.66
C ALA A 307 20.00 4.20 -9.73
N ALA A 308 20.41 4.46 -10.97
CA ALA A 308 20.32 3.50 -12.08
C ALA A 308 21.16 2.23 -11.82
N GLN A 309 22.33 2.36 -11.20
CA GLN A 309 23.14 1.19 -10.84
C GLN A 309 22.53 0.37 -9.70
N CYS A 310 21.89 1.02 -8.72
CA CYS A 310 21.13 0.32 -7.69
C CYS A 310 19.97 -0.47 -8.30
N GLU A 311 19.20 0.15 -9.19
CA GLU A 311 18.11 -0.50 -9.90
C GLU A 311 18.60 -1.70 -10.72
N ALA A 312 19.61 -1.50 -11.57
CA ALA A 312 20.19 -2.56 -12.38
C ALA A 312 20.79 -3.70 -11.54
N LEU A 313 21.30 -3.41 -10.35
CA LEU A 313 21.78 -4.44 -9.42
C LEU A 313 20.62 -5.28 -8.87
N VAL A 314 19.54 -4.65 -8.43
CA VAL A 314 18.34 -5.33 -7.93
C VAL A 314 17.69 -6.16 -9.04
N GLN A 315 17.56 -5.60 -10.25
CA GLN A 315 17.04 -6.31 -11.43
C GLN A 315 17.86 -7.58 -11.75
N ARG A 316 19.19 -7.45 -11.84
CA ARG A 316 20.08 -8.60 -12.11
C ARG A 316 20.02 -9.64 -10.99
N ALA A 317 19.93 -9.21 -9.74
CA ALA A 317 19.80 -10.11 -8.60
C ALA A 317 18.46 -10.87 -8.63
N SER A 318 17.37 -10.19 -8.96
CA SER A 318 16.03 -10.78 -9.12
C SER A 318 15.99 -11.78 -10.29
N ALA A 319 16.56 -11.43 -11.44
CA ALA A 319 16.67 -12.32 -12.61
C ALA A 319 17.49 -13.59 -12.32
N ARG A 320 18.47 -13.50 -11.41
CA ARG A 320 19.26 -14.65 -10.91
C ARG A 320 18.60 -15.41 -9.75
N GLN A 321 17.36 -15.06 -9.41
CA GLN A 321 16.57 -15.64 -8.32
C GLN A 321 17.32 -15.60 -6.98
N LEU A 322 18.02 -14.49 -6.73
CA LEU A 322 18.71 -14.24 -5.47
C LEU A 322 17.77 -13.67 -4.39
N GLY A 323 16.50 -13.37 -4.73
CA GLY A 323 15.51 -12.83 -3.81
C GLY A 323 14.77 -13.90 -3.02
N THR A 324 14.37 -13.58 -1.80
CA THR A 324 13.37 -14.34 -1.03
C THR A 324 11.95 -13.90 -1.36
N VAL A 325 11.81 -12.72 -1.96
CA VAL A 325 10.55 -12.14 -2.45
C VAL A 325 10.67 -11.84 -3.93
N ARG A 326 9.53 -11.83 -4.62
CA ARG A 326 9.43 -11.37 -6.00
C ARG A 326 9.55 -9.85 -6.04
N ILE A 327 10.47 -9.36 -6.87
CA ILE A 327 10.61 -7.94 -7.17
C ILE A 327 10.12 -7.71 -8.59
N GLU A 328 9.26 -6.71 -8.75
CA GLU A 328 8.75 -6.25 -10.03
C GLU A 328 9.22 -4.81 -10.23
N CYS A 329 9.96 -4.60 -11.32
CA CYS A 329 10.35 -3.26 -11.74
C CYS A 329 9.23 -2.68 -12.59
N VAL A 330 8.85 -1.46 -12.25
CA VAL A 330 7.75 -0.74 -12.88
C VAL A 330 8.33 0.60 -13.33
N SER A 331 7.98 1.06 -14.52
CA SER A 331 8.42 2.36 -15.02
C SER A 331 7.87 3.50 -14.15
N ASP A 332 8.54 4.66 -14.16
CA ASP A 332 8.09 5.83 -13.39
C ASP A 332 6.66 6.25 -13.74
N GLU A 333 6.26 6.16 -15.01
CA GLU A 333 4.90 6.45 -15.48
C GLU A 333 3.87 5.50 -14.87
N GLN A 334 4.20 4.21 -14.77
CA GLN A 334 3.34 3.19 -14.17
C GLN A 334 3.41 3.18 -12.63
N ALA A 335 4.44 3.79 -12.05
CA ALA A 335 4.69 3.80 -10.60
C ALA A 335 3.66 4.62 -9.82
N THR A 336 2.87 5.47 -10.49
CA THR A 336 1.74 6.20 -9.91
C THR A 336 0.43 5.94 -10.66
N ASP A 337 0.39 4.96 -11.56
CA ASP A 337 -0.85 4.60 -12.27
C ASP A 337 -1.95 4.21 -11.28
N GLY A 338 -3.13 4.79 -11.47
CA GLY A 338 -4.28 4.66 -10.58
C GLY A 338 -4.21 5.43 -9.25
N TRP A 339 -3.15 6.21 -9.00
CA TRP A 339 -3.01 6.97 -7.75
C TRP A 339 -3.74 8.32 -7.75
N ASP A 340 -4.27 8.77 -8.89
CA ASP A 340 -4.96 10.05 -9.05
C ASP A 340 -4.19 11.24 -8.45
N ILE A 341 -2.88 11.32 -8.76
CA ILE A 341 -1.98 12.36 -8.23
C ILE A 341 -2.47 13.77 -8.59
N ASP A 342 -2.98 13.96 -9.81
CA ASP A 342 -3.44 15.26 -10.31
C ASP A 342 -4.61 15.84 -9.49
N SER A 343 -5.49 14.98 -8.96
CA SER A 343 -6.59 15.37 -8.09
C SER A 343 -6.24 15.25 -6.60
N ARG A 344 -4.96 15.01 -6.27
CA ARG A 344 -4.49 14.72 -4.91
C ARG A 344 -5.19 13.53 -4.25
N GLY A 345 -5.59 12.54 -5.05
CA GLY A 345 -6.32 11.35 -4.61
C GLY A 345 -7.80 11.57 -4.30
N TYR A 346 -8.40 12.64 -4.82
CA TYR A 346 -9.84 12.90 -4.70
C TYR A 346 -10.59 12.50 -5.97
N VAL A 347 -11.84 12.09 -5.81
CA VAL A 347 -12.73 11.84 -6.95
C VAL A 347 -12.97 13.17 -7.68
N PRO A 348 -12.71 13.26 -9.01
CA PRO A 348 -13.04 14.45 -9.77
C PRO A 348 -14.54 14.77 -9.68
N HIS A 349 -14.91 16.03 -9.45
CA HIS A 349 -16.30 16.48 -9.37
C HIS A 349 -17.04 16.51 -10.73
N ALA A 350 -16.60 15.72 -11.72
CA ALA A 350 -17.22 15.69 -13.02
C ALA A 350 -18.67 15.17 -12.94
N VAL A 351 -19.55 15.84 -13.67
CA VAL A 351 -20.95 15.44 -13.84
C VAL A 351 -21.01 14.36 -14.92
N LEU A 352 -21.45 13.16 -14.56
CA LEU A 352 -21.62 12.06 -15.51
C LEU A 352 -22.98 12.23 -16.20
N MET A 353 -22.94 12.56 -17.49
CA MET A 353 -24.12 12.56 -18.36
C MET A 353 -24.58 11.11 -18.57
N ARG A 354 -25.82 10.81 -18.18
CA ARG A 354 -26.45 9.50 -18.39
C ARG A 354 -26.52 9.23 -19.89
N ARG A 355 -25.72 8.29 -20.41
CA ARG A 355 -25.90 7.79 -21.78
C ARG A 355 -27.30 7.18 -21.87
N THR A 356 -28.12 7.71 -22.77
CA THR A 356 -29.45 7.20 -23.10
C THR A 356 -29.35 5.71 -23.44
N ALA A 357 -30.22 4.92 -22.81
CA ALA A 357 -30.29 3.47 -22.94
C ALA A 357 -30.40 3.06 -24.42
N GLY A 358 -29.45 2.25 -24.88
CA GLY A 358 -29.39 1.73 -26.24
C GLY A 358 -28.19 0.80 -26.49
N GLY A 359 -27.14 0.91 -25.67
CA GLY A 359 -26.02 -0.03 -25.70
C GLY A 359 -26.11 -1.03 -24.55
N VAL A 360 -26.37 -2.29 -24.85
CA VAL A 360 -26.15 -3.42 -23.94
C VAL A 360 -24.71 -3.31 -23.39
N PRO A 361 -24.48 -3.32 -22.07
CA PRO A 361 -23.12 -3.34 -21.54
C PRO A 361 -22.43 -4.61 -22.04
N ARG A 362 -21.31 -4.42 -22.75
CA ARG A 362 -20.48 -5.51 -23.28
C ARG A 362 -20.02 -6.34 -22.08
N ARG A 363 -20.54 -7.56 -21.98
CA ARG A 363 -20.18 -8.57 -20.98
C ARG A 363 -18.65 -8.61 -20.78
N LEU A 364 -18.18 -8.34 -19.57
CA LEU A 364 -16.98 -9.01 -19.09
C LEU A 364 -17.39 -10.46 -18.85
N ARG A 365 -16.94 -11.37 -19.72
CA ARG A 365 -17.16 -12.81 -19.57
C ARG A 365 -16.46 -13.30 -18.29
N PRO A 366 -17.08 -14.19 -17.49
CA PRO A 366 -16.43 -14.80 -16.32
C PRO A 366 -15.33 -15.84 -16.63
N ASP A 367 -15.11 -16.19 -17.91
CA ASP A 367 -14.27 -17.36 -18.27
C ASP A 367 -12.80 -17.04 -18.59
N ALA A 368 -12.22 -16.00 -18.00
CA ALA A 368 -10.78 -15.71 -18.15
C ALA A 368 -9.92 -16.24 -16.97
N PHE A 369 -10.35 -17.33 -16.34
CA PHE A 369 -9.49 -18.15 -15.49
C PHE A 369 -8.97 -19.33 -16.33
N PRO A 370 -7.65 -19.46 -16.56
CA PRO A 370 -7.13 -20.72 -17.08
C PRO A 370 -7.29 -21.80 -15.99
N PRO A 371 -7.79 -23.01 -16.33
CA PRO A 371 -7.87 -24.09 -15.35
C PRO A 371 -6.46 -24.55 -14.96
N ALA A 372 -6.31 -24.90 -13.68
CA ALA A 372 -5.11 -25.57 -13.18
C ALA A 372 -4.94 -26.94 -13.89
N GLY A 373 -3.82 -27.11 -14.57
CA GLY A 373 -3.42 -28.35 -15.23
C GLY A 373 -1.90 -28.55 -15.12
N GLU A 374 -1.53 -29.74 -14.69
CA GLU A 374 -0.21 -30.31 -14.34
C GLU A 374 0.93 -30.18 -15.38
N PRO A 375 2.21 -30.46 -14.98
CA PRO A 375 3.39 -29.96 -15.67
C PRO A 375 3.67 -30.74 -16.96
N ARG A 376 3.83 -30.03 -18.08
CA ARG A 376 4.38 -30.60 -19.31
C ARG A 376 5.75 -29.99 -19.59
N GLN A 377 6.77 -30.84 -19.51
CA GLN A 377 8.03 -30.68 -20.22
C GLN A 377 7.77 -30.57 -21.73
N ALA A 378 8.39 -29.60 -22.38
CA ALA A 378 8.70 -29.59 -23.82
C ALA A 378 9.88 -28.61 -23.97
N SER A 379 11.12 -29.11 -24.07
CA SER A 379 11.79 -29.54 -25.30
C SER A 379 12.04 -28.37 -26.27
N LEU A 380 13.32 -27.98 -26.33
CA LEU A 380 13.95 -27.06 -27.28
C LEU A 380 13.63 -27.44 -28.74
N PRO A 381 13.67 -26.46 -29.66
CA PRO A 381 14.24 -26.66 -30.97
C PRO A 381 15.64 -26.06 -31.03
N LEU A 382 16.60 -26.92 -31.38
CA LEU A 382 17.88 -26.55 -31.97
C LEU A 382 17.63 -25.72 -33.25
N GLN A 383 18.29 -24.57 -33.34
CA GLN A 383 19.19 -24.21 -34.45
C GLN A 383 20.09 -23.05 -34.02
#